data_AF-A0A7S4HSV7-F1
#
_entry.id   AF-A0A7S4HSV7-F1
#
_cell.length_a   1.000
_cell.length_b   1.000
_cell.length_c   1.000
_cell.angle_alpha   90.00
_cell.angle_beta   90.00
_cell.angle_gamma   90.00
#
_symmetry.space_group_name_H-M   'P 1'
#
loop_
_entity.id
_entity.type
_entity.pdbx_description
1 polymer ?
#
loop_
_entity_poly.entity_id
_entity_poly.type
_entity_poly.pdbx_seq_one_letter_code
_entity_poly.pdbx_strand_id
1 'polypeptide(L)'
;MRPLHGAAFRGQTKAIKALLTAGASVEMQTSEPLGSEVTLTPLQLAVGEGHTEAIKVLVAAGATVDAQVVGMARNENVRQALIETQKALGDERGAHGVRKQALQSASLLSFGASSGMSTLLATLGIEEALPAAAAWFAKEGATSLNDIVELDLIDDFVAALDLKRVPALKLAQAMKQKRKERDEL
;
A
#
# COMPACT_ATOMS: atom_id res chain seq x y z
N MET A 1 -22.94 11.05 -6.37
CA MET A 1 -22.20 11.66 -5.22
C MET A 1 -22.06 10.63 -4.09
N ARG A 2 -20.82 10.25 -3.71
CA ARG A 2 -20.53 9.30 -2.61
C ARG A 2 -20.36 10.03 -1.26
N PRO A 3 -20.57 9.36 -0.09
CA PRO A 3 -20.57 10.01 1.22
C PRO A 3 -19.26 10.74 1.57
N LEU A 4 -18.10 10.19 1.18
CA LEU A 4 -16.81 10.83 1.41
C LEU A 4 -16.64 12.13 0.61
N HIS A 5 -17.21 12.20 -0.59
CA HIS A 5 -17.18 13.43 -1.42
C HIS A 5 -18.04 14.53 -0.80
N GLY A 6 -19.24 14.18 -0.33
CA GLY A 6 -20.11 15.14 0.37
C GLY A 6 -19.47 15.66 1.67
N ALA A 7 -18.79 14.78 2.41
CA ALA A 7 -18.07 15.17 3.62
C ALA A 7 -16.87 16.09 3.31
N ALA A 8 -16.12 15.80 2.23
CA ALA A 8 -15.00 16.62 1.78
C ALA A 8 -15.45 17.98 1.24
N PHE A 9 -16.51 18.00 0.42
CA PHE A 9 -17.12 19.23 -0.11
C PHE A 9 -17.67 20.13 0.99
N ARG A 10 -18.15 19.58 2.11
CA ARG A 10 -18.63 20.35 3.27
C ARG A 10 -17.56 20.60 4.34
N GLY A 11 -16.32 20.16 4.12
CA GLY A 11 -15.23 20.29 5.10
C GLY A 11 -15.46 19.55 6.42
N GLN A 12 -16.32 18.52 6.43
CA GLN A 12 -16.72 17.79 7.64
C GLN A 12 -15.64 16.79 8.09
N THR A 13 -14.56 17.30 8.68
CA THR A 13 -13.41 16.50 9.14
C THR A 13 -13.79 15.29 9.99
N LYS A 14 -14.76 15.43 10.91
CA LYS A 14 -15.25 14.30 11.74
C LYS A 14 -15.90 13.20 10.91
N ALA A 15 -16.74 13.58 9.93
CA ALA A 15 -17.38 12.63 9.03
C ALA A 15 -16.35 11.98 8.11
N ILE A 16 -15.38 12.74 7.59
CA ILE A 16 -14.26 12.22 6.79
C ILE A 16 -13.49 11.16 7.60
N LYS A 17 -13.07 11.48 8.84
CA LYS A 17 -12.37 10.52 9.71
C LYS A 17 -13.18 9.26 9.94
N ALA A 18 -14.46 9.38 10.28
CA ALA A 18 -15.34 8.23 10.50
C ALA A 18 -15.48 7.35 9.25
N LEU A 19 -15.65 7.96 8.08
CA LEU A 19 -15.75 7.25 6.80
C LEU A 19 -14.43 6.55 6.43
N LEU A 20 -13.29 7.18 6.70
CA LEU A 20 -11.97 6.58 6.49
C LEU A 20 -11.71 5.40 7.43
N THR A 21 -12.10 5.51 8.70
CA THR A 21 -12.06 4.40 9.66
C THR A 21 -12.98 3.26 9.23
N ALA A 22 -14.12 3.57 8.62
CA ALA A 22 -15.03 2.58 8.04
C ALA A 22 -14.51 1.91 6.74
N GLY A 23 -13.27 2.21 6.32
CA GLY A 23 -12.65 1.58 5.15
C GLY A 23 -12.90 2.30 3.83
N ALA A 24 -13.41 3.54 3.84
CA ALA A 24 -13.57 4.30 2.61
C ALA A 24 -12.23 4.54 1.90
N SER A 25 -12.22 4.38 0.58
CA SER A 25 -11.07 4.68 -0.27
C SER A 25 -10.95 6.19 -0.49
N VAL A 26 -9.77 6.75 -0.19
CA VAL A 26 -9.44 8.18 -0.34
C VAL A 26 -9.32 8.61 -1.80
N GLU A 27 -8.82 7.70 -2.64
CA GLU A 27 -8.66 7.87 -4.09
C GLU A 27 -9.95 7.57 -4.88
N MET A 28 -11.05 7.34 -4.18
CA MET A 28 -12.29 6.94 -4.82
C MET A 28 -12.87 8.13 -5.60
N GLN A 29 -12.81 8.08 -6.92
CA GLN A 29 -13.43 9.09 -7.78
C GLN A 29 -14.97 9.02 -7.72
N THR A 30 -15.62 10.15 -8.03
CA THR A 30 -17.08 10.18 -8.23
C THR A 30 -17.45 9.32 -9.43
N SER A 31 -18.11 8.20 -9.21
CA SER A 31 -18.88 7.51 -10.25
C SER A 31 -20.21 8.25 -10.38
N GLU A 32 -20.28 9.27 -11.24
CA GLU A 32 -21.51 9.75 -11.89
C GLU A 32 -21.09 10.94 -12.78
N PRO A 33 -21.20 10.84 -14.11
CA PRO A 33 -21.04 11.97 -15.01
C PRO A 33 -22.29 12.86 -14.90
N LEU A 34 -22.34 13.74 -13.91
CA LEU A 34 -23.33 14.82 -13.90
C LEU A 34 -22.77 16.03 -14.67
N GLY A 35 -22.89 15.99 -16.00
CA GLY A 35 -22.85 17.18 -16.87
C GLY A 35 -21.53 17.94 -16.99
N SER A 36 -20.45 17.50 -16.35
CA SER A 36 -19.09 17.97 -16.59
C SER A 36 -18.14 16.81 -16.35
N GLU A 37 -17.31 16.50 -17.34
CA GLU A 37 -16.43 15.33 -17.46
C GLU A 37 -15.32 15.21 -16.39
N VAL A 38 -15.47 15.83 -15.23
CA VAL A 38 -14.42 15.84 -14.21
C VAL A 38 -14.80 14.89 -13.08
N THR A 39 -14.22 13.69 -13.12
CA THR A 39 -14.23 12.74 -12.00
C THR A 39 -13.36 13.27 -10.86
N LEU A 40 -13.95 14.05 -9.96
CA LEU A 40 -13.20 14.65 -8.86
C LEU A 40 -12.97 13.64 -7.72
N THR A 41 -11.78 13.67 -7.13
CA THR A 41 -11.49 12.99 -5.88
C THR A 41 -12.03 13.78 -4.69
N PRO A 42 -12.27 13.15 -3.53
CA PRO A 42 -12.63 13.86 -2.30
C PRO A 42 -11.61 14.95 -1.95
N LEU A 43 -10.31 14.71 -2.22
CA LEU A 43 -9.26 15.70 -2.01
C LEU A 43 -9.44 16.91 -2.91
N GLN A 44 -9.69 16.71 -4.21
CA GLN A 44 -9.93 17.81 -5.15
C GLN A 44 -11.13 18.67 -4.75
N LEU A 45 -12.20 18.07 -4.22
CA LEU A 45 -13.34 18.82 -3.69
C LEU A 45 -12.96 19.65 -2.45
N ALA A 46 -12.24 19.06 -1.49
CA ALA A 46 -11.78 19.79 -0.32
C ALA A 46 -10.81 20.94 -0.69
N VAL A 47 -10.00 20.76 -1.74
CA VAL A 47 -9.08 21.77 -2.27
C VAL A 47 -9.80 22.89 -3.02
N GLY A 48 -10.77 22.56 -3.87
CA GLY A 48 -11.58 23.54 -4.58
C GLY A 48 -12.38 24.45 -3.63
N GLU A 49 -12.88 23.87 -2.53
CA GLU A 49 -13.61 24.59 -1.47
C GLU A 49 -12.68 25.22 -0.41
N GLY A 50 -11.38 24.92 -0.45
CA GLY A 50 -10.37 25.49 0.46
C GLY A 50 -10.44 25.00 1.90
N HIS A 51 -10.98 23.81 2.13
CA HIS A 51 -11.09 23.19 3.46
C HIS A 51 -9.76 22.60 3.92
N THR A 52 -8.86 23.44 4.43
CA THR A 52 -7.51 23.06 4.91
C THR A 52 -7.52 21.86 5.85
N GLU A 53 -8.37 21.85 6.88
CA GLU A 53 -8.42 20.73 7.83
C GLU A 53 -8.92 19.42 7.19
N ALA A 54 -9.82 19.49 6.21
CA ALA A 54 -10.26 18.32 5.45
C ALA A 54 -9.14 17.79 4.54
N ILE A 55 -8.37 18.69 3.92
CA ILE A 55 -7.19 18.38 3.12
C ILE A 55 -6.17 17.64 3.98
N LYS A 56 -5.84 18.15 5.17
CA LYS A 56 -4.87 17.51 6.07
C LYS A 56 -5.27 16.06 6.39
N VAL A 57 -6.55 15.84 6.70
CA VAL A 57 -7.07 14.50 7.01
C VAL A 57 -7.01 13.57 5.79
N LEU A 58 -7.35 14.05 4.60
CA LEU A 58 -7.33 13.25 3.38
C LEU A 58 -5.90 12.90 2.95
N VAL A 59 -4.98 13.86 2.98
CA VAL A 59 -3.55 13.65 2.68
C VAL A 59 -2.92 12.68 3.69
N ALA A 60 -3.18 12.87 4.99
CA ALA A 60 -2.72 11.94 6.03
C ALA A 60 -3.28 10.52 5.85
N ALA A 61 -4.46 10.39 5.26
CA ALA A 61 -5.07 9.10 4.93
C ALA A 61 -4.54 8.48 3.62
N GLY A 62 -3.53 9.09 3.01
CA GLY A 62 -2.84 8.61 1.82
C GLY A 62 -3.42 9.11 0.50
N ALA A 63 -4.15 10.24 0.51
CA ALA A 63 -4.64 10.81 -0.74
C ALA A 63 -3.49 11.33 -1.62
N THR A 64 -3.57 11.07 -2.93
CA THR A 64 -2.52 11.48 -3.87
C THR A 64 -2.63 12.98 -4.16
N VAL A 65 -1.54 13.71 -3.92
CA VAL A 65 -1.44 15.14 -4.21
C VAL A 65 -0.65 15.32 -5.49
N ASP A 66 -1.37 15.55 -6.58
CA ASP A 66 -0.79 15.74 -7.91
C ASP A 66 -0.74 17.21 -8.29
N ALA A 67 -0.03 17.54 -9.38
CA ALA A 67 0.00 18.88 -9.95
C ALA A 67 -1.40 19.41 -10.29
N GLN A 68 -2.35 18.54 -10.64
CA GLN A 68 -3.75 18.92 -10.88
C GLN A 68 -4.44 19.40 -9.61
N VAL A 69 -4.21 18.74 -8.47
CA VAL A 69 -4.74 19.14 -7.16
C VAL A 69 -4.15 20.50 -6.76
N VAL A 70 -2.84 20.68 -6.92
CA VAL A 70 -2.15 21.94 -6.62
C VAL A 70 -2.61 23.08 -7.55
N GLY A 71 -2.98 22.76 -8.79
CA GLY A 71 -3.58 23.69 -9.76
C GLY A 71 -4.99 24.14 -9.40
N MET A 72 -5.78 23.30 -8.70
CA MET A 72 -7.14 23.64 -8.24
C MET A 72 -7.16 24.54 -7.00
N ALA A 73 -6.06 24.60 -6.25
CA ALA A 73 -5.95 25.44 -5.07
C ALA A 73 -6.04 26.92 -5.47
N ARG A 74 -7.20 27.53 -5.21
CA ARG A 74 -7.48 28.94 -5.54
C ARG A 74 -6.74 29.93 -4.65
N ASN A 75 -6.27 29.49 -3.48
CA ASN A 75 -5.64 30.32 -2.46
C ASN A 75 -4.29 29.73 -2.02
N GLU A 76 -3.32 30.60 -1.74
CA GLU A 76 -1.97 30.20 -1.29
C GLU A 76 -2.01 29.39 0.00
N ASN A 77 -2.94 29.69 0.92
CA ASN A 77 -3.12 28.93 2.17
C ASN A 77 -3.42 27.45 1.92
N VAL A 78 -4.17 27.15 0.84
CA VAL A 78 -4.53 25.78 0.47
C VAL A 78 -3.33 25.06 -0.15
N ARG A 79 -2.53 25.77 -0.96
CA ARG A 79 -1.26 25.27 -1.50
C ARG A 79 -0.26 24.96 -0.39
N GLN A 80 -0.10 25.88 0.56
CA GLN A 80 0.77 25.68 1.72
C GLN A 80 0.31 24.49 2.56
N ALA A 81 -0.99 24.34 2.82
CA ALA A 81 -1.51 23.19 3.54
C ALA A 81 -1.18 21.86 2.85
N LEU A 82 -1.24 21.79 1.50
CA LEU A 82 -0.85 20.61 0.73
C LEU A 82 0.65 20.32 0.84
N ILE A 83 1.50 21.33 0.70
CA ILE A 83 2.97 21.20 0.78
C ILE A 83 3.40 20.79 2.18
N GLU A 84 2.88 21.47 3.21
CA GLU A 84 3.20 21.22 4.62
C GLU A 84 2.78 19.81 5.02
N THR A 85 1.57 19.38 4.66
CA THR A 85 1.12 18.03 5.01
C THR A 85 1.82 16.93 4.23
N GLN A 86 2.15 17.15 2.96
CA GLN A 86 2.92 16.19 2.19
C GLN A 86 4.37 16.07 2.68
N LYS A 87 4.96 17.18 3.12
CA LYS A 87 6.27 17.19 3.77
C LYS A 87 6.23 16.48 5.13
N ALA A 88 5.25 16.79 5.98
CA ALA A 88 5.06 16.11 7.26
C ALA A 88 4.85 14.59 7.06
N LEU A 89 4.09 14.21 6.04
CA LEU A 89 3.91 12.80 5.67
C LEU A 89 5.20 12.17 5.11
N GLY A 90 6.06 12.94 4.44
CA GLY A 90 7.39 12.50 4.00
C GLY A 90 8.31 12.13 5.17
N ASP A 91 8.23 12.87 6.28
CA ASP A 91 8.96 12.57 7.51
C ASP A 91 8.32 11.42 8.32
N GLU A 92 6.99 11.27 8.28
CA GLU A 92 6.26 10.17 8.94
C GLU A 92 6.20 8.85 8.12
N ARG A 93 6.53 8.89 6.82
CA ARG A 93 6.65 7.70 5.95
C ARG A 93 7.76 6.73 6.36
N GLY A 94 8.66 7.15 7.26
CA GLY A 94 9.56 6.25 7.97
C GLY A 94 8.87 5.31 8.95
N ALA A 95 7.63 5.59 9.38
CA ALA A 95 7.00 4.88 10.50
C ALA A 95 5.59 4.31 10.25
N HIS A 96 4.81 4.79 9.26
CA HIS A 96 3.36 4.51 9.24
C HIS A 96 2.76 3.97 7.93
N GLY A 97 3.56 3.31 7.09
CA GLY A 97 3.14 2.72 5.80
C GLY A 97 2.51 1.31 5.84
N VAL A 98 2.13 0.76 6.99
CA VAL A 98 1.76 -0.68 7.10
C VAL A 98 0.23 -0.95 7.08
N ARG A 99 -0.65 0.05 7.08
CA ARG A 99 -2.07 -0.19 7.45
C ARG A 99 -3.16 -0.16 6.37
N LYS A 100 -2.86 -0.17 5.06
CA LYS A 100 -3.94 -0.18 4.05
C LYS A 100 -3.78 -1.18 2.89
N GLN A 101 -3.47 -2.45 3.20
CA GLN A 101 -3.70 -3.56 2.26
C GLN A 101 -4.12 -4.90 2.88
N ALA A 102 -4.42 -4.97 4.19
CA ALA A 102 -4.93 -6.19 4.84
C ALA A 102 -6.39 -6.57 4.46
N LEU A 103 -7.05 -5.77 3.61
CA LEU A 103 -8.36 -6.09 3.00
C LEU A 103 -8.23 -6.75 1.61
N GLN A 104 -7.14 -7.48 1.38
CA GLN A 104 -7.08 -8.59 0.42
C GLN A 104 -6.89 -9.96 1.11
N SER A 105 -7.29 -10.09 2.37
CA SER A 105 -7.31 -11.37 3.08
C SER A 105 -8.23 -12.44 2.44
N ALA A 106 -8.93 -12.13 1.35
CA ALA A 106 -9.66 -13.10 0.53
C ALA A 106 -8.95 -13.48 -0.80
N SER A 107 -7.81 -12.88 -1.17
CA SER A 107 -7.10 -13.16 -2.44
C SER A 107 -5.71 -13.78 -2.25
N LEU A 108 -5.26 -13.99 -1.01
CA LEU A 108 -3.95 -14.59 -0.68
C LEU A 108 -3.76 -16.05 -1.14
N LEU A 109 -4.81 -16.71 -1.63
CA LEU A 109 -4.69 -18.02 -2.29
C LEU A 109 -4.52 -17.93 -3.82
N SER A 110 -4.60 -16.75 -4.44
CA SER A 110 -4.83 -16.67 -5.89
C SER A 110 -3.64 -16.27 -6.75
N PHE A 111 -2.52 -15.72 -6.26
CA PHE A 111 -1.53 -15.16 -7.22
C PHE A 111 -0.02 -15.20 -6.92
N GLY A 112 0.47 -15.70 -5.78
CA GLY A 112 1.92 -15.52 -5.48
C GLY A 112 2.65 -16.64 -4.75
N ALA A 113 1.97 -17.55 -4.07
CA ALA A 113 2.63 -18.74 -3.55
C ALA A 113 2.72 -19.76 -4.69
N SER A 114 3.77 -19.64 -5.52
CA SER A 114 4.15 -20.76 -6.40
C SER A 114 4.10 -22.06 -5.57
N SER A 115 3.56 -23.14 -6.15
CA SER A 115 3.51 -24.46 -5.48
C SER A 115 4.86 -24.84 -4.87
N GLY A 116 5.96 -24.38 -5.48
CA GLY A 116 7.33 -24.48 -4.96
C GLY A 116 7.57 -23.84 -3.60
N MET A 117 7.06 -22.63 -3.33
CA MET A 117 7.27 -21.96 -2.04
C MET A 117 6.49 -22.66 -0.91
N SER A 118 5.22 -22.99 -1.16
CA SER A 118 4.41 -23.73 -0.19
C SER A 118 5.03 -25.09 0.15
N THR A 119 5.52 -25.80 -0.87
CA THR A 119 6.19 -27.10 -0.67
C THR A 119 7.49 -26.95 0.10
N LEU A 120 8.27 -25.89 -0.17
CA LEU A 120 9.56 -25.67 0.49
C LEU A 120 9.38 -25.29 1.97
N LEU A 121 8.39 -24.43 2.28
CA LEU A 121 8.06 -24.08 3.66
C LEU A 121 7.52 -25.28 4.44
N ALA A 122 6.66 -26.11 3.82
CA ALA A 122 6.17 -27.36 4.41
C ALA A 122 7.32 -28.35 4.66
N THR A 123 8.25 -28.51 3.72
CA THR A 123 9.44 -29.38 3.85
C THR A 123 10.33 -28.95 5.03
N LEU A 124 10.43 -27.65 5.28
CA LEU A 124 11.23 -27.11 6.38
C LEU A 124 10.47 -27.08 7.72
N GLY A 125 9.16 -27.38 7.72
CA GLY A 125 8.29 -27.28 8.89
C GLY A 125 8.06 -25.83 9.35
N ILE A 126 8.08 -24.87 8.41
CA ILE A 126 7.94 -23.43 8.67
C ILE A 126 6.69 -22.88 7.97
N GLU A 127 5.58 -23.63 8.04
CA GLU A 127 4.30 -23.23 7.43
C GLU A 127 3.75 -21.93 8.02
N GLU A 128 4.13 -21.61 9.26
CA GLU A 128 3.82 -20.36 9.95
C GLU A 128 4.37 -19.12 9.22
N ALA A 129 5.40 -19.27 8.39
CA ALA A 129 6.00 -18.19 7.61
C ALA A 129 5.28 -17.92 6.28
N LEU A 130 4.32 -18.76 5.90
CA LEU A 130 3.59 -18.62 4.64
C LEU A 130 2.86 -17.27 4.50
N PRO A 131 2.18 -16.73 5.54
CA PRO A 131 1.55 -15.42 5.46
C PRO A 131 2.58 -14.28 5.31
N ALA A 132 3.72 -14.37 6.01
CA ALA A 132 4.79 -13.40 5.93
C ALA A 132 5.46 -13.42 4.55
N ALA A 133 5.65 -14.60 3.97
CA ALA A 133 6.17 -14.78 2.62
C ALA A 133 5.23 -14.15 1.59
N ALA A 134 3.92 -14.44 1.69
CA ALA A 134 2.92 -13.88 0.80
C ALA A 134 2.85 -12.35 0.88
N ALA A 135 2.97 -11.79 2.09
CA ALA A 135 3.03 -10.35 2.30
C ALA A 135 4.29 -9.71 1.66
N TRP A 136 5.43 -10.40 1.74
CA TRP A 136 6.66 -9.94 1.10
C TRP A 136 6.56 -9.95 -0.43
N PHE A 137 6.00 -11.02 -1.02
CA PHE A 137 5.77 -11.08 -2.47
C PHE A 137 4.87 -9.94 -2.95
N ALA A 138 3.80 -9.63 -2.21
CA ALA A 138 2.93 -8.51 -2.52
C ALA A 138 3.64 -7.14 -2.43
N LYS A 139 4.67 -7.03 -1.58
CA LYS A 139 5.45 -5.80 -1.38
C LYS A 139 6.54 -5.61 -2.45
N GLU A 140 7.32 -6.65 -2.74
CA GLU A 140 8.47 -6.57 -3.65
C GLU A 140 8.10 -6.89 -5.10
N GLY A 141 6.89 -7.38 -5.36
CA GLY A 141 6.40 -7.69 -6.71
C GLY A 141 6.96 -8.99 -7.31
N ALA A 142 7.74 -9.75 -6.55
CA ALA A 142 8.17 -11.09 -6.95
C ALA A 142 6.97 -12.05 -7.00
N THR A 143 6.97 -12.94 -7.98
CA THR A 143 5.89 -13.91 -8.22
C THR A 143 6.34 -15.35 -8.05
N SER A 144 7.65 -15.57 -8.07
CA SER A 144 8.26 -16.90 -7.97
C SER A 144 9.50 -16.88 -7.10
N LEU A 145 9.85 -18.07 -6.60
CA LEU A 145 11.13 -18.33 -5.96
C LEU A 145 12.30 -18.05 -6.94
N ASN A 146 12.05 -18.21 -8.25
CA ASN A 146 13.03 -17.84 -9.28
C ASN A 146 13.32 -16.35 -9.30
N ASP A 147 12.30 -15.49 -9.18
CA ASP A 147 12.49 -14.03 -9.17
C ASP A 147 13.36 -13.61 -7.99
N ILE A 148 13.14 -14.21 -6.80
CA ILE A 148 13.94 -13.96 -5.60
C ILE A 148 15.41 -14.34 -5.85
N VAL A 149 15.64 -15.50 -6.47
CA VAL A 149 16.98 -16.02 -6.72
C VAL A 149 17.71 -15.25 -7.81
N GLU A 150 17.00 -14.81 -8.87
CA GLU A 150 17.56 -13.99 -9.95
C GLU A 150 17.92 -12.58 -9.51
N LEU A 151 17.10 -11.99 -8.63
CA LEU A 151 17.30 -10.64 -8.10
C LEU A 151 18.21 -10.62 -6.85
N ASP A 152 18.75 -11.77 -6.44
CA ASP A 152 19.59 -11.96 -5.24
C ASP A 152 18.92 -11.49 -3.92
N LEU A 153 17.59 -11.51 -3.87
CA LEU A 153 16.77 -11.03 -2.75
C LEU A 153 16.57 -12.07 -1.64
N ILE A 154 17.40 -13.11 -1.59
CA ILE A 154 17.23 -14.22 -0.63
C ILE A 154 17.40 -13.73 0.81
N ASP A 155 18.40 -12.89 1.06
CA ASP A 155 18.69 -12.40 2.41
C ASP A 155 17.61 -11.40 2.89
N ASP A 156 17.11 -10.54 1.99
CA ASP A 156 16.00 -9.62 2.25
C ASP A 156 14.68 -10.35 2.50
N PHE A 157 14.41 -11.40 1.71
CA PHE A 157 13.25 -12.27 1.90
C PHE A 157 13.29 -12.94 3.27
N VAL A 158 14.41 -13.57 3.63
CA VAL A 158 14.57 -14.26 4.91
C VAL A 158 14.47 -13.30 6.09
N ALA A 159 15.03 -12.10 5.97
CA ALA A 159 14.91 -11.06 6.99
C ALA A 159 13.46 -10.60 7.19
N ALA A 160 12.69 -10.48 6.10
CA ALA A 160 11.30 -10.05 6.16
C ALA A 160 10.35 -11.07 6.81
N LEU A 161 10.72 -12.35 6.84
CA LEU A 161 9.94 -13.40 7.49
C LEU A 161 10.06 -13.41 9.02
N ASP A 162 10.95 -12.58 9.59
CA ASP A 162 11.23 -12.49 11.03
C ASP A 162 11.45 -13.87 11.68
N LEU A 163 12.12 -14.76 10.94
CA LEU A 163 12.34 -16.13 11.37
C LEU A 163 13.41 -16.23 12.44
N LYS A 164 13.27 -17.23 13.33
CA LYS A 164 14.36 -17.61 14.24
C LYS A 164 15.61 -17.95 13.43
N ARG A 165 16.79 -17.64 14.00
CA ARG A 165 18.11 -17.78 13.36
C ARG A 165 18.33 -19.11 12.62
N VAL A 166 17.88 -20.22 13.19
CA VAL A 166 18.08 -21.57 12.61
C VAL A 166 17.16 -21.83 11.41
N PRO A 167 15.82 -21.64 11.50
CA PRO A 167 14.92 -21.68 10.34
C PRO A 167 15.33 -20.75 9.19
N ALA A 168 15.72 -19.51 9.50
CA ALA A 168 16.16 -18.52 8.53
C ALA A 168 17.34 -19.02 7.67
N LEU A 169 18.37 -19.58 8.34
CA LEU A 169 19.54 -20.13 7.66
C LEU A 169 19.20 -21.33 6.78
N LYS A 170 18.36 -22.25 7.26
CA LYS A 170 17.92 -23.41 6.47
C LYS A 170 17.15 -23.00 5.22
N LEU A 171 16.29 -21.99 5.35
CA LEU A 171 15.52 -21.43 4.25
C LEU A 171 16.44 -20.81 3.19
N ALA A 172 17.36 -19.93 3.61
CA ALA A 172 18.34 -19.32 2.72
C ALA A 172 19.20 -20.37 1.98
N GLN A 173 19.65 -21.41 2.69
CA GLN A 173 20.42 -22.51 2.12
C GLN A 173 19.62 -23.31 1.09
N ALA A 174 18.36 -23.65 1.40
CA ALA A 174 17.49 -24.38 0.46
C ALA A 174 17.25 -23.59 -0.83
N MET A 175 17.09 -22.26 -0.76
CA MET A 175 16.95 -21.42 -1.96
C MET A 175 18.25 -21.34 -2.77
N LYS A 176 19.40 -21.17 -2.10
CA LYS A 176 20.72 -21.15 -2.75
C LYS A 176 21.07 -22.50 -3.40
N GLN A 177 20.65 -23.61 -2.78
CA GLN A 177 20.82 -24.95 -3.34
C GLN A 177 19.97 -25.15 -4.60
N LYS A 178 18.70 -24.72 -4.58
CA LYS A 178 17.82 -24.75 -5.77
C LYS A 178 18.35 -23.90 -6.92
N ARG A 179 19.01 -22.77 -6.65
CA ARG A 179 19.72 -21.96 -7.66
C ARG A 179 20.78 -22.80 -8.38
N LYS A 180 21.63 -23.46 -7.61
CA LYS A 180 22.76 -24.23 -8.11
C LYS A 180 22.33 -25.44 -8.95
N GLU A 181 21.32 -26.18 -8.50
CA GLU A 181 20.77 -27.32 -9.24
C GLU A 181 20.15 -26.94 -10.58
N ARG A 182 19.65 -25.70 -10.72
CA ARG A 182 19.12 -25.18 -11.98
C ARG A 182 20.21 -24.68 -12.92
N ASP A 183 21.21 -23.99 -12.40
CA ASP A 183 22.31 -23.46 -13.22
C ASP A 183 23.22 -24.59 -13.78
N GLU A 184 23.09 -25.83 -13.28
CA GLU A 184 23.77 -27.04 -13.73
C GLU A 184 22.96 -27.90 -14.77
N LEU A 185 21.74 -27.49 -15.12
CA LEU A 185 20.85 -28.14 -16.11
C LEU A 185 20.80 -27.37 -17.44
#